data_AF-A0A3R6ID10-F1
#
_entry.id   AF-A0A3R6ID10-F1
#
_cell.length_a   1.000
_cell.length_b   1.000
_cell.length_c   1.000
_cell.angle_alpha   90.00
_cell.angle_beta   90.00
_cell.angle_gamma   90.00
#
_symmetry.space_group_name_H-M   'P 1'
#
loop_
_entity.id
_entity.type
_entity.pdbx_description
1 polymer ?
#
loop_
_entity_poly.entity_id
_entity_poly.type
_entity_poly.pdbx_seq_one_letter_code
_entity_poly.pdbx_strand_id
1 'polypeptide(L)'
;MKKLKTLEPTNGNGQYLHTYKAKYDDCGTEIPYEIVSRHGWPEVQEHGLGTKTDAVCIVPIFDNGDFLITREFRYAINGYCLNFQPGSLILAKLR
;
A
#
# COMPACT_ATOMS: atom_id res chain seq x y z
N MET A 1 20.05 -13.81 -1.42
CA MET A 1 19.05 -12.83 -1.91
C MET A 1 17.76 -13.59 -2.12
N LYS A 2 16.68 -13.22 -1.43
CA LYS A 2 15.41 -13.94 -1.51
C LYS A 2 14.86 -13.85 -2.94
N LYS A 3 14.58 -14.98 -3.58
CA LYS A 3 14.07 -15.03 -4.95
C LYS A 3 12.63 -15.52 -4.95
N LEU A 4 11.73 -14.77 -5.56
CA LEU A 4 10.34 -15.20 -5.74
C LEU A 4 10.30 -16.45 -6.62
N LYS A 5 9.69 -17.53 -6.11
CA LYS A 5 9.47 -18.79 -6.84
C LYS A 5 8.07 -18.88 -7.41
N THR A 6 7.06 -18.64 -6.57
CA THR A 6 5.65 -18.70 -6.99
C THR A 6 4.89 -17.51 -6.43
N LEU A 7 3.89 -17.06 -7.19
CA LEU A 7 2.91 -16.06 -6.78
C LEU A 7 1.55 -16.46 -7.35
N GLU A 8 0.56 -16.63 -6.48
CA GLU A 8 -0.76 -17.12 -6.85
C GLU A 8 -1.85 -16.28 -6.18
N PRO A 9 -2.87 -15.80 -6.90
CA PRO A 9 -4.00 -15.09 -6.30
C PRO A 9 -4.83 -16.05 -5.44
N THR A 10 -5.19 -15.64 -4.22
CA THR A 10 -5.98 -16.46 -3.28
C THR A 10 -7.45 -16.09 -3.23
N ASN A 11 -7.80 -14.83 -3.47
CA ASN A 11 -9.19 -14.40 -3.59
C ASN A 11 -9.39 -13.71 -4.95
N GLY A 12 -10.33 -14.25 -5.74
CA GLY A 12 -10.86 -13.56 -6.90
C GLY A 12 -11.77 -12.41 -6.46
N ASN A 13 -11.39 -11.18 -6.81
CA ASN A 13 -12.27 -10.01 -6.93
C ASN A 13 -12.77 -9.30 -5.65
N GLY A 14 -11.90 -9.05 -4.67
CA GLY A 14 -12.13 -7.90 -3.79
C GLY A 14 -12.05 -6.60 -4.60
N GLN A 15 -13.00 -5.67 -4.42
CA GLN A 15 -13.02 -4.43 -5.22
C GLN A 15 -11.83 -3.50 -4.96
N TYR A 16 -11.25 -3.55 -3.76
CA TYR A 16 -10.21 -2.62 -3.30
C TYR A 16 -8.92 -3.28 -2.81
N LEU A 17 -8.99 -4.54 -2.38
CA LEU A 17 -7.86 -5.31 -1.86
C LEU A 17 -7.88 -6.72 -2.44
N HIS A 18 -6.70 -7.19 -2.84
CA HIS A 18 -6.44 -8.50 -3.42
C HIS A 18 -5.42 -9.22 -2.55
N THR A 19 -5.57 -10.54 -2.43
CA THR A 19 -4.66 -11.39 -1.65
C THR A 19 -3.92 -12.36 -2.54
N TYR A 20 -2.66 -12.60 -2.22
CA TYR A 20 -1.77 -13.49 -2.94
C TYR A 20 -0.98 -14.36 -1.98
N LYS A 21 -0.74 -15.61 -2.35
CA LYS A 21 0.26 -16.46 -1.71
C LYS A 21 1.54 -16.42 -2.53
N ALA A 22 2.65 -16.15 -1.88
CA ALA A 22 3.97 -16.15 -2.49
C ALA A 22 4.88 -17.16 -1.80
N LYS A 23 5.78 -17.78 -2.55
CA LYS A 23 6.89 -18.56 -2.00
C LYS A 23 8.20 -17.92 -2.43
N TYR A 24 9.08 -17.64 -1.47
CA TYR A 24 10.43 -17.15 -1.74
C TYR A 24 11.44 -18.23 -1.39
N ASP A 25 12.45 -18.40 -2.24
CA ASP A 25 13.64 -19.17 -1.94
C ASP A 25 14.63 -18.29 -1.16
N ASP A 26 15.02 -18.76 0.02
CA ASP A 26 16.07 -18.16 0.83
C ASP A 26 17.13 -19.23 1.10
N CYS A 27 18.19 -19.23 0.29
CA CYS A 27 19.30 -20.18 0.37
C CYS A 27 18.84 -21.66 0.35
N GLY A 28 17.91 -22.01 -0.55
CA GLY A 28 17.39 -23.37 -0.70
C GLY A 28 16.25 -23.74 0.27
N THR A 29 15.85 -22.83 1.16
CA THR A 29 14.66 -22.98 2.00
C THR A 29 13.49 -22.21 1.39
N GLU A 30 12.35 -22.87 1.20
CA GLU A 30 11.13 -22.21 0.73
C GLU A 30 10.36 -21.59 1.90
N ILE A 31 10.18 -20.27 1.85
CA ILE A 31 9.45 -19.52 2.86
C ILE A 31 8.13 -19.02 2.25
N PRO A 32 6.97 -19.44 2.79
CA PRO A 32 5.66 -18.97 2.33
C PRO A 32 5.34 -17.58 2.91
N TYR A 33 4.65 -16.76 2.12
CA TYR A 33 4.14 -15.45 2.49
C TYR A 33 2.69 -15.30 2.02
N GLU A 34 1.91 -14.55 2.79
CA GLU A 34 0.62 -14.02 2.38
C GLU A 34 0.79 -12.51 2.15
N ILE A 35 0.37 -12.05 0.98
CA ILE A 35 0.54 -10.67 0.53
C ILE A 35 -0.84 -10.07 0.27
N VAL A 36 -1.03 -8.82 0.71
CA VAL A 36 -2.21 -8.01 0.40
C VAL A 36 -1.77 -6.85 -0.49
N SER A 37 -2.49 -6.58 -1.58
CA SER A 37 -2.20 -5.50 -2.53
C SER A 37 -3.47 -4.82 -3.00
N ARG A 38 -3.37 -3.54 -3.41
CA ARG A 38 -4.46 -2.83 -4.11
C ARG A 38 -4.47 -3.10 -5.61
N HIS A 39 -3.37 -3.64 -6.14
CA HIS A 39 -3.23 -3.97 -7.56
C HIS A 39 -3.83 -5.35 -7.84
N GLY A 40 -4.68 -5.41 -8.85
CA GLY A 40 -5.32 -6.64 -9.30
C GLY A 40 -4.37 -7.55 -10.07
N TRP A 41 -4.79 -8.80 -10.30
CA TRP A 41 -3.95 -9.81 -10.94
C TRP A 41 -3.39 -9.40 -12.33
N PRO A 42 -4.16 -8.79 -13.24
CA PRO A 42 -3.60 -8.35 -14.52
C PRO A 42 -2.44 -7.35 -14.39
N GLU A 43 -2.58 -6.35 -13.50
CA GLU A 43 -1.53 -5.35 -13.25
C GLU A 43 -0.30 -6.00 -12.58
N VAL A 44 -0.52 -6.92 -11.65
CA VAL A 44 0.55 -7.68 -10.99
C VAL A 44 1.32 -8.56 -11.97
N GLN A 45 0.65 -9.14 -12.97
CA GLN A 45 1.31 -9.93 -14.00
C GLN A 45 2.17 -9.06 -14.93
N GLU A 46 1.72 -7.85 -15.25
CA GLU A 46 2.43 -6.94 -16.15
C GLU A 46 3.63 -6.25 -15.47
N HIS A 47 3.44 -5.78 -14.24
CA HIS A 47 4.42 -4.91 -13.57
C HIS A 47 5.08 -5.54 -12.35
N GLY A 48 4.57 -6.66 -11.84
CA GLY A 48 5.02 -7.24 -10.57
C GLY A 48 4.46 -6.51 -9.34
N LEU A 49 4.54 -7.17 -8.18
CA LEU A 49 4.15 -6.57 -6.90
C LEU A 49 5.20 -5.55 -6.43
N GLY A 50 4.72 -4.41 -5.91
CA GLY A 50 5.57 -3.41 -5.24
C GLY A 50 6.46 -2.57 -6.16
N THR A 51 6.28 -2.66 -7.48
CA THR A 51 7.05 -1.86 -8.46
C THR A 51 6.47 -0.47 -8.67
N LYS A 52 5.18 -0.29 -8.37
CA LYS A 52 4.47 0.99 -8.48
C LYS A 52 4.11 1.51 -7.10
N THR A 53 4.37 2.81 -6.89
CA THR A 53 3.95 3.48 -5.66
C THR A 53 2.43 3.67 -5.68
N ASP A 54 1.81 3.25 -4.58
CA ASP A 54 0.38 3.23 -4.38
C ASP A 54 -0.20 4.64 -4.13
N ALA A 55 0.44 5.40 -3.24
CA ALA A 55 0.02 6.73 -2.84
C ALA A 55 1.22 7.49 -2.27
N VAL A 56 1.05 8.79 -2.06
CA VAL A 56 2.03 9.62 -1.36
C VAL A 56 1.49 10.05 0.01
N CYS A 57 2.41 10.20 0.96
CA CYS A 57 2.16 10.86 2.23
C CYS A 57 2.74 12.27 2.14
N ILE A 58 1.89 13.29 2.24
CA ILE A 58 2.35 14.69 2.22
C ILE A 58 2.63 15.10 3.67
N VAL A 59 3.84 15.58 3.93
CA VAL A 59 4.24 16.15 5.22
C VAL A 59 4.28 17.68 5.09
N PRO A 60 3.15 18.37 5.30
CA PRO A 60 3.08 19.82 5.22
C PRO A 60 3.72 20.46 6.46
N ILE A 61 4.69 21.33 6.21
CA ILE A 61 5.40 22.11 7.24
C ILE A 61 5.16 23.59 6.94
N PHE A 62 4.68 24.33 7.93
CA PHE A 62 4.50 25.77 7.85
C PHE A 62 5.82 26.51 8.16
N ASP A 63 5.90 27.79 7.80
CA ASP A 63 7.10 28.61 8.01
C ASP A 63 7.51 28.73 9.49
N ASN A 64 6.55 28.55 10.41
CA ASN A 64 6.78 28.55 11.86
C ASN A 64 7.20 27.16 12.41
N GLY A 65 7.34 26.15 11.55
CA GLY A 65 7.72 24.79 11.93
C GLY A 65 6.55 23.88 12.33
N ASP A 66 5.31 24.36 12.32
CA ASP A 66 4.14 23.54 12.64
C ASP A 66 3.81 22.56 11.51
N PHE A 67 3.18 21.44 11.88
CA PHE A 67 2.67 20.45 10.95
C PHE A 67 1.15 20.57 10.77
N LEU A 68 0.67 20.43 9.54
CA LEU A 68 -0.76 20.19 9.30
C LEU A 68 -1.06 18.68 9.37
N ILE A 69 -1.96 18.32 10.29
CA ILE A 69 -2.42 16.93 10.52
C ILE A 69 -3.95 16.89 10.35
N THR A 70 -4.48 15.84 9.71
CA THR A 70 -5.93 15.61 9.63
C THR A 70 -6.38 14.59 10.67
N ARG A 71 -7.62 14.76 11.16
CA ARG A 71 -8.30 13.80 12.03
C ARG A 71 -9.46 13.16 11.27
N GLU A 72 -9.39 11.86 11.03
CA GLU A 72 -10.37 11.13 10.21
C GLU A 72 -10.75 9.80 10.83
N PHE A 73 -12.03 9.41 10.69
CA PHE A 73 -12.47 8.07 11.09
C PHE A 73 -12.03 7.03 10.05
N ARG A 74 -11.43 5.93 10.50
CA ARG A 74 -10.95 4.84 9.64
C ARG A 74 -11.66 3.54 10.00
N TYR A 75 -12.47 3.05 9.06
CA TYR A 75 -13.24 1.80 9.23
C TYR A 75 -12.37 0.60 9.61
N ALA A 76 -11.18 0.48 9.02
CA ALA A 76 -10.27 -0.64 9.27
C ALA A 76 -9.83 -0.79 10.74
N ILE A 77 -9.80 0.32 11.49
CA ILE A 77 -9.47 0.30 12.93
C ILE A 77 -10.65 0.70 13.81
N ASN A 78 -11.82 0.95 13.21
CA ASN A 78 -13.03 1.42 13.87
C ASN A 78 -12.81 2.62 14.83
N GLY A 79 -12.04 3.63 14.38
CA GLY A 79 -11.66 4.74 15.24
C GLY A 79 -11.13 5.97 14.49
N TYR A 80 -10.93 7.06 15.22
CA TYR A 80 -10.31 8.28 14.68
C TYR A 80 -8.79 8.20 14.70
N CYS A 81 -8.16 8.46 13.56
CA CYS A 81 -6.71 8.57 13.40
C CYS A 81 -6.30 10.02 13.20
N LEU A 82 -5.11 10.37 13.68
CA LEU A 82 -4.37 11.55 13.28
C LEU A 82 -3.36 11.15 12.21
N ASN A 83 -3.49 11.69 11.00
CA ASN A 83 -2.66 11.32 9.86
C ASN A 83 -2.15 12.57 9.13
N PHE A 84 -0.95 12.45 8.55
CA PHE A 84 -0.55 13.34 7.46
C PHE A 84 -1.45 13.14 6.26
N GLN A 85 -1.78 14.22 5.53
CA GLN A 85 -2.76 14.16 4.43
C GLN A 85 -2.40 13.05 3.43
N PRO A 86 -3.23 12.00 3.32
CA PRO A 86 -3.06 11.00 2.29
C PRO A 86 -3.73 11.53 1.02
N GLY A 87 -2.96 11.67 -0.06
CA GLY A 87 -3.49 12.19 -1.32
C GLY A 87 -3.00 11.39 -2.51
N SER A 88 -3.91 11.03 -3.41
CA SER A 88 -3.60 11.11 -4.84
C SER A 88 -3.65 12.61 -5.19
N LEU A 89 -2.54 13.33 -4.94
CA LEU A 89 -2.28 14.74 -5.27
C LEU A 89 -3.53 15.65 -5.44
N ILE A 90 -3.94 16.33 -4.36
CA ILE A 90 -4.68 17.60 -4.46
C ILE A 90 -3.99 18.59 -3.53
N LEU A 91 -3.18 19.48 -4.10
CA LEU A 91 -2.69 20.67 -3.41
C LEU A 91 -3.53 21.86 -3.90
N ALA A 92 -4.62 22.16 -3.19
CA ALA A 92 -5.33 23.43 -3.37
C ALA A 92 -4.71 24.45 -2.42
N LYS A 93 -3.90 25.36 -2.97
CA LYS A 93 -3.49 26.59 -2.27
C LYS A 93 -4.72 27.49 -2.16
N LEU A 94 -5.40 27.48 -1.02
CA LEU A 94 -6.40 28.49 -0.70
C LEU A 94 -5.65 29.80 -0.36
N ARG A 95 -5.88 30.82 -1.19
CA ARG A 95 -5.67 32.23 -0.83
C ARG A 95 -6.98 32.78 -0.30
#